data_AF-A0A087BE76-F1
#
_entry.id   AF-A0A087BE76-F1
#
_cell.length_a   1.000
_cell.length_b   1.000
_cell.length_c   1.000
_cell.angle_alpha   90.00
_cell.angle_beta   90.00
_cell.angle_gamma   90.00
#
_symmetry.space_group_name_H-M   'P 1'
#
loop_
_entity.id
_entity.type
_entity.pdbx_description
1 polymer ?
#
loop_
_entity_poly.entity_id
_entity_poly.type
_entity_poly.pdbx_seq_one_letter_code
_entity_poly.pdbx_strand_id
1 'polypeptide(L)'
;MSCPNHRRKRTISKAFRVSREESERIELLSKAVGVTQQEYIMTKIEDKEFTIIPDIRTYKMLRDEMRLVYQELCRLRDCSAMDERLVEKLILLSDLFAGLAGEDYQSQLDEEDSLIESMGRE
;
A
#
# COMPACT_ATOMS: atom_id res chain seq x y z
N MET A 1 28.62 25.39 -16.90
CA MET A 1 28.54 25.24 -18.37
C MET A 1 27.19 24.63 -18.72
N SER A 2 26.40 25.27 -19.59
CA SER A 2 25.11 24.73 -20.03
C SER A 2 25.36 23.55 -20.96
N CYS A 3 24.93 22.35 -20.58
CA CYS A 3 25.09 21.16 -21.41
C CYS A 3 24.37 21.36 -22.75
N PRO A 4 25.06 21.21 -23.89
CA PRO A 4 24.47 21.48 -25.19
C PRO A 4 23.32 20.50 -25.47
N ASN A 5 22.21 21.02 -25.97
CA ASN A 5 20.92 20.31 -26.03
C ASN A 5 20.98 18.97 -26.79
N HIS A 6 21.91 18.79 -27.73
CA HIS A 6 22.09 17.56 -28.50
C HIS A 6 22.52 16.33 -27.67
N ARG A 7 23.01 16.51 -26.44
CA ARG A 7 23.40 15.40 -25.54
C ARG A 7 22.32 15.00 -24.54
N ARG A 8 21.15 15.64 -24.55
CA ARG A 8 20.07 15.31 -23.60
C ARG A 8 19.27 14.12 -24.13
N LYS A 9 18.99 13.14 -23.26
CA LYS A 9 18.15 11.97 -23.61
C LYS A 9 16.71 12.34 -24.00
N ARG A 10 16.17 13.42 -23.41
CA ARG A 10 14.82 13.93 -23.69
C ARG A 10 14.90 15.41 -24.08
N THR A 11 14.84 15.70 -25.37
CA THR A 11 14.97 17.06 -25.94
C THR A 11 13.64 17.67 -26.39
N ILE A 12 12.62 16.84 -26.60
CA ILE A 12 11.31 17.26 -27.10
C ILE A 12 10.35 17.42 -25.93
N SER A 13 9.71 18.59 -25.83
CA SER A 13 8.65 18.84 -24.85
C SER A 13 7.27 18.55 -25.45
N LYS A 14 6.39 17.94 -24.67
CA LYS A 14 4.97 17.75 -24.97
C LYS A 14 4.18 18.37 -23.83
N ALA A 15 3.28 19.30 -24.16
CA ALA A 15 2.48 20.04 -23.18
C ALA A 15 1.02 19.58 -23.23
N PHE A 16 0.42 19.37 -22.07
CA PHE A 16 -0.99 19.02 -21.90
C PHE A 16 -1.71 20.15 -21.16
N ARG A 17 -2.98 20.35 -21.48
CA ARG A 17 -3.87 21.17 -20.65
C ARG A 17 -4.64 20.24 -19.74
N VAL A 18 -4.61 20.51 -18.44
CA VAL A 18 -5.26 19.72 -17.40
C VAL A 18 -6.08 20.63 -16.51
N SER A 19 -7.16 20.10 -15.95
CA SER A 19 -7.89 20.76 -14.87
C SER A 19 -7.04 20.78 -13.60
N ARG A 20 -7.48 21.56 -12.60
CA ARG A 20 -6.81 21.61 -11.30
C ARG A 20 -6.82 20.24 -10.60
N GLU A 21 -7.97 19.56 -10.63
CA GLU A 21 -8.14 18.24 -10.01
C GLU A 21 -7.23 17.19 -10.66
N GLU A 22 -7.09 17.23 -11.99
CA GLU A 22 -6.19 16.35 -12.73
C GLU A 22 -4.73 16.60 -12.37
N SER A 23 -4.33 17.87 -12.23
CA SER A 23 -2.97 18.22 -11.81
C SER A 23 -2.66 17.72 -10.39
N GLU A 24 -3.58 17.92 -9.43
CA GLU A 24 -3.41 17.47 -8.05
C GLU A 24 -3.32 15.94 -7.97
N ARG A 25 -4.13 15.22 -8.77
CA ARG A 25 -4.08 13.77 -8.87
C ARG A 25 -2.74 13.26 -9.41
N ILE A 26 -2.21 13.87 -10.48
CA ILE A 26 -0.90 13.50 -11.04
C ILE A 26 0.21 13.73 -10.01
N GLU A 27 0.15 14.86 -9.29
CA GLU A 27 1.13 15.16 -8.25
C GLU A 27 1.09 14.13 -7.13
N LEU A 28 -0.09 13.83 -6.58
CA LEU A 28 -0.26 12.83 -5.52
C LEU A 28 0.24 11.44 -5.93
N LEU A 29 -0.15 10.97 -7.11
CA LEU A 29 0.24 9.63 -7.58
C LEU A 29 1.73 9.53 -7.89
N SER A 30 2.32 10.58 -8.48
CA SER A 30 3.77 10.62 -8.71
C SER A 30 4.56 10.56 -7.40
N LYS A 31 4.09 11.29 -6.36
CA LYS A 31 4.69 11.25 -5.01
C LYS A 31 4.52 9.89 -4.35
N ALA A 32 3.35 9.27 -4.46
CA ALA A 32 3.07 7.96 -3.87
C ALA A 32 3.99 6.86 -4.45
N VAL A 33 4.29 6.94 -5.75
CA VAL A 33 5.21 6.01 -6.42
C VAL A 33 6.68 6.41 -6.23
N GLY A 34 6.95 7.66 -5.82
CA GLY A 34 8.31 8.18 -5.63
C GLY A 34 9.02 8.55 -6.93
N VAL A 35 8.28 8.89 -7.98
CA VAL A 35 8.81 9.25 -9.31
C VAL A 35 8.44 10.69 -9.68
N THR A 36 9.10 11.26 -10.68
CA THR A 36 8.72 12.57 -11.20
C THR A 36 7.38 12.50 -11.94
N GLN A 37 6.65 13.62 -12.01
CA GLN A 37 5.40 13.70 -12.79
C GLN A 37 5.59 13.30 -14.25
N GLN A 38 6.74 13.66 -14.84
CA GLN A 38 7.08 13.27 -16.21
C GLN A 38 7.24 11.74 -16.35
N GLU A 39 7.94 11.09 -15.40
CA GLU A 39 8.08 9.63 -15.39
C GLU A 39 6.74 8.94 -15.21
N TYR A 40 5.91 9.42 -14.26
CA TYR A 40 4.57 8.90 -14.05
C TYR A 40 3.71 8.96 -15.33
N ILE A 41 3.67 10.11 -16.00
CA ILE A 41 2.90 10.30 -17.24
C ILE A 41 3.44 9.41 -18.36
N MET A 42 4.76 9.34 -18.55
CA MET A 42 5.36 8.50 -19.59
C MET A 42 5.05 7.02 -19.37
N THR A 43 5.14 6.54 -18.13
CA THR A 43 4.78 5.15 -17.77
C THR A 43 3.32 4.86 -18.10
N LYS A 44 2.40 5.78 -17.82
CA LYS A 44 0.97 5.62 -18.14
C LYS A 44 0.68 5.68 -19.64
N ILE A 45 1.40 6.50 -20.42
CA ILE A 45 1.26 6.55 -21.89
C ILE A 45 1.83 5.29 -22.54
N GLU A 46 2.90 4.73 -21.98
CA GLU A 46 3.57 3.51 -22.46
C GLU A 46 2.90 2.21 -21.96
N ASP A 47 1.77 2.32 -21.27
CA ASP A 47 1.01 1.22 -20.66
C ASP A 47 1.86 0.29 -19.77
N LYS A 48 2.78 0.89 -19.03
CA LYS A 48 3.66 0.19 -18.08
C LYS A 48 3.01 0.14 -16.71
N GLU A 49 3.01 -1.03 -16.08
CA GLU A 49 2.55 -1.20 -14.70
C GLU A 49 3.49 -0.51 -13.70
N PHE A 50 2.94 -0.10 -12.55
CA PHE A 50 3.74 0.42 -11.43
C PHE A 50 3.64 -0.55 -10.25
N THR A 51 4.73 -0.68 -9.51
CA THR A 51 4.72 -1.27 -8.16
C THR A 51 4.99 -0.13 -7.18
N ILE A 52 4.04 0.21 -6.31
CA ILE A 52 4.31 1.11 -5.18
C ILE A 52 5.06 0.26 -4.17
N ILE A 53 6.35 0.53 -4.02
CA ILE A 53 7.15 -0.06 -2.96
C ILE A 53 7.14 0.96 -1.81
N PRO A 54 6.39 0.72 -0.73
CA PRO A 54 6.40 1.62 0.41
C PRO A 54 7.81 1.70 1.01
N ASP A 55 8.21 2.89 1.46
CA ASP A 55 9.46 3.06 2.21
C ASP A 55 9.45 2.17 3.46
N ILE A 56 10.61 1.60 3.82
CA ILE A 56 10.76 0.71 4.99
C ILE A 56 10.22 1.40 6.25
N ARG A 57 10.40 2.72 6.35
CA ARG A 57 9.89 3.52 7.47
C ARG A 57 8.37 3.59 7.48
N THR A 58 7.75 3.81 6.32
CA THR A 58 6.28 3.85 6.17
C THR A 58 5.67 2.50 6.51
N TYR A 59 6.25 1.41 6.01
CA TYR A 59 5.83 0.05 6.35
C TYR A 59 5.93 -0.21 7.86
N LYS A 60 7.06 0.16 8.47
CA LYS A 60 7.28 -0.03 9.90
C LYS A 60 6.28 0.76 10.76
N MET A 61 6.03 2.03 10.44
CA MET A 61 5.04 2.85 11.14
C MET A 61 3.64 2.23 11.03
N LEU A 62 3.26 1.81 9.82
CA LEU A 62 1.97 1.22 9.56
C LEU A 62 1.80 -0.13 10.31
N ARG A 63 2.84 -0.96 10.35
CA ARG A 63 2.87 -2.20 11.14
C ARG A 63 2.76 -1.94 12.65
N ASP A 64 3.42 -0.91 13.16
CA ASP A 64 3.40 -0.58 14.58
C ASP A 64 2.01 -0.04 14.99
N GLU A 65 1.34 0.75 14.15
CA GLU A 65 -0.06 1.16 14.36
C GLU A 65 -1.03 -0.04 14.33
N MET A 66 -0.84 -0.98 13.40
CA MET A 66 -1.67 -2.20 13.34
C MET A 66 -1.52 -3.07 14.58
N ARG A 67 -0.31 -3.12 15.16
CA ARG A 67 -0.08 -3.82 16.42
C ARG A 67 -0.92 -3.25 17.56
N LEU A 68 -1.14 -1.94 17.59
CA LEU A 68 -2.01 -1.31 18.57
C LEU A 68 -3.46 -1.73 18.36
N VAL A 69 -3.94 -1.72 17.11
CA VAL A 69 -5.29 -2.20 16.77
C VAL A 69 -5.47 -3.66 17.19
N TYR A 70 -4.51 -4.53 16.88
CA TYR A 70 -4.52 -5.94 17.28
C TYR A 70 -4.61 -6.12 18.81
N GLN A 71 -3.82 -5.37 19.57
CA GLN A 71 -3.87 -5.42 21.04
C GLN A 71 -5.25 -5.03 21.59
N GLU A 72 -5.89 -4.02 21.01
CA GLU A 72 -7.25 -3.64 21.42
C GLU A 72 -8.28 -4.71 21.04
N LEU A 73 -8.13 -5.38 19.90
CA LEU A 73 -8.99 -6.50 19.51
C LEU A 73 -8.83 -7.69 20.45
N CYS A 74 -7.60 -8.05 20.85
CA CYS A 74 -7.35 -9.14 21.81
C CYS A 74 -7.94 -8.88 23.20
N ARG A 75 -8.21 -7.61 23.55
CA ARG A 75 -8.87 -7.27 24.83
C ARG A 75 -10.38 -7.51 24.80
N LEU A 76 -10.97 -7.66 23.62
CA LEU A 76 -12.39 -7.98 23.48
C LEU A 76 -12.61 -9.42 23.95
N ARG A 77 -13.30 -9.58 25.09
CA ARG A 77 -13.64 -10.90 25.66
C ARG A 77 -14.97 -11.46 25.18
N ASP A 78 -15.91 -10.59 24.81
CA ASP A 78 -17.23 -10.97 24.29
C ASP A 78 -17.44 -10.33 22.91
N CYS A 79 -17.29 -11.12 21.86
CA CYS A 79 -17.49 -10.69 20.47
C CYS A 79 -18.92 -10.97 19.96
N SER A 80 -19.83 -11.40 20.83
CA SER A 80 -21.19 -11.85 20.46
C SER A 80 -22.11 -10.73 19.94
N ALA A 81 -21.70 -9.47 20.04
CA ALA A 81 -22.41 -8.31 19.52
C ALA A 81 -21.44 -7.29 18.90
N MET A 82 -20.51 -7.74 18.06
CA MET A 82 -19.72 -6.80 17.25
C MET A 82 -20.60 -6.11 16.22
N ASP A 83 -20.50 -4.79 16.16
CA ASP A 83 -21.13 -3.97 15.12
C ASP A 83 -20.65 -4.42 13.73
N GLU A 84 -21.59 -4.69 12.83
CA GLU A 84 -21.30 -5.16 11.46
C GLU A 84 -20.38 -4.18 10.71
N ARG A 85 -20.53 -2.87 10.97
CA ARG A 85 -19.65 -1.83 10.41
C ARG A 85 -18.23 -1.90 10.95
N LEU A 86 -18.04 -2.36 12.19
CA LEU A 86 -16.72 -2.56 12.77
C LEU A 86 -16.05 -3.77 12.12
N VAL A 87 -16.81 -4.84 11.88
CA VAL A 87 -16.34 -6.04 11.17
C VAL A 87 -15.89 -5.70 9.75
N GLU A 88 -16.69 -4.95 8.98
CA GLU A 88 -16.32 -4.51 7.62
C GLU A 88 -15.03 -3.70 7.60
N LYS A 89 -14.84 -2.81 8.58
CA LYS A 89 -13.60 -2.02 8.70
C LYS A 89 -12.40 -2.89 9.01
N LEU A 90 -12.56 -3.91 9.86
CA LEU A 90 -11.49 -4.84 10.18
C LEU A 90 -11.12 -5.69 8.97
N ILE A 91 -12.08 -6.17 8.20
CA ILE A 91 -11.83 -6.91 6.95
C ILE A 91 -11.07 -6.03 5.97
N LEU A 92 -11.55 -4.81 5.71
CA LEU A 92 -10.88 -3.87 4.80
C LEU A 92 -9.44 -3.56 5.25
N LEU A 93 -9.24 -3.38 6.55
CA LEU A 93 -7.91 -3.14 7.12
C LEU A 93 -7.01 -4.37 6.90
N SER A 94 -7.49 -5.56 7.21
CA SER A 94 -6.74 -6.81 7.00
C SER A 94 -6.35 -7.02 5.54
N ASP A 95 -7.26 -6.80 4.59
CA ASP A 95 -7.00 -6.95 3.15
C ASP A 95 -5.92 -5.98 2.66
N LEU A 96 -5.97 -4.72 3.10
CA LEU A 96 -4.95 -3.72 2.79
C LEU A 96 -3.56 -4.16 3.28
N PHE A 97 -3.48 -4.74 4.48
CA PHE A 97 -2.23 -5.20 5.06
C PHE A 97 -1.72 -6.50 4.44
N ALA A 98 -2.59 -7.45 4.12
CA ALA A 98 -2.23 -8.66 3.38
C ALA A 98 -1.61 -8.31 2.02
N GLY A 99 -2.19 -7.31 1.33
CA GLY A 99 -1.62 -6.78 0.09
C GLY A 99 -0.26 -6.08 0.26
N LEU A 100 0.11 -5.66 1.46
CA LEU A 100 1.39 -5.00 1.78
C LEU A 100 2.46 -5.96 2.33
N ALA A 101 2.07 -7.05 2.97
CA ALA A 101 2.98 -7.97 3.65
C ALA A 101 3.76 -8.89 2.69
N GLY A 102 3.29 -9.02 1.44
CA GLY A 102 3.85 -9.98 0.48
C GLY A 102 3.47 -11.42 0.83
N GLU A 103 3.64 -12.34 -0.13
CA GLU A 103 3.14 -13.72 -0.05
C GLU A 103 3.77 -14.59 1.07
N ASP A 104 4.78 -14.08 1.79
CA ASP A 104 5.59 -14.84 2.77
C ASP A 104 5.28 -14.53 4.26
N TYR A 105 4.23 -13.77 4.57
CA TYR A 105 3.90 -13.46 5.97
C TYR A 105 2.98 -14.52 6.59
N GLN A 106 3.55 -15.45 7.36
CA GLN A 106 2.80 -16.29 8.29
C GLN A 106 2.55 -15.53 9.59
N SER A 107 1.28 -15.39 10.00
CA SER A 107 0.91 -14.74 11.25
C SER A 107 1.03 -15.71 12.42
N GLN A 108 1.25 -15.20 13.63
CA GLN A 108 1.27 -16.01 14.86
C GLN A 108 -0.08 -16.69 15.12
N LEU A 109 -1.18 -16.14 14.61
CA LEU A 109 -2.50 -16.77 14.68
C LEU A 109 -2.58 -17.99 13.77
N ASP A 110 -1.96 -17.98 12.60
CA ASP A 110 -1.91 -19.15 11.72
C ASP A 110 -1.13 -20.30 12.37
N GLU A 111 -0.08 -19.98 13.14
CA GLU A 111 0.65 -20.95 13.96
C GLU A 111 -0.21 -21.49 15.12
N GLU A 112 -0.94 -20.62 15.82
CA GLU A 112 -1.84 -21.00 16.92
C GLU A 112 -3.04 -21.84 16.42
N ASP A 113 -3.65 -21.48 15.30
CA ASP A 113 -4.74 -22.25 14.67
C ASP A 113 -4.25 -23.61 14.18
N SER A 114 -3.05 -23.68 13.57
CA SER A 114 -2.42 -24.94 13.19
C SER A 114 -2.16 -25.85 14.41
N LEU A 115 -1.76 -25.26 15.54
CA LEU A 115 -1.59 -25.98 16.81
C LEU A 115 -2.92 -26.49 17.35
N ILE A 116 -3.98 -25.69 17.32
CA ILE A 116 -5.34 -26.09 17.75
C ILE A 116 -5.90 -27.20 16.85
N GLU A 117 -5.73 -27.09 15.53
CA GLU A 117 -6.11 -28.15 14.58
C GLU A 117 -5.33 -29.46 14.82
N SER A 118 -4.04 -29.35 15.16
CA SER A 118 -3.21 -30.52 15.50
C SER A 118 -3.62 -31.19 16.81
N MET A 119 -4.29 -30.47 17.72
CA MET A 119 -4.83 -31.00 18.97
C MET A 119 -6.21 -31.65 18.80
N GLY A 120 -6.92 -31.40 17.69
CA GLY A 120 -8.31 -31.83 17.45
C GLY A 120 -8.51 -33.22 16.86
N ARG A 121 -7.51 -34.12 16.91
CA ARG A 121 -7.65 -35.51 16.44
C ARG A 121 -7.29 -36.53 17.52
N GLU A 122 -8.20 -36.74 18.46
CA GLU A 122 -8.54 -38.05 19.06
C GLU A 122 -10.04 -38.09 19.39
#